data_AF-A0A2V9VQB5-F1
#
_entry.id   AF-A0A2V9VQB5-F1
#
_cell.length_a   1.000
_cell.length_b   1.000
_cell.length_c   1.000
_cell.angle_alpha   90.00
_cell.angle_beta   90.00
_cell.angle_gamma   90.00
#
_symmetry.space_group_name_H-M   'P 1'
#
loop_
_entity.id
_entity.type
_entity.pdbx_description
1 polymer ?
#
loop_
_entity_poly.entity_id
_entity_poly.type
_entity_poly.pdbx_seq_one_letter_code
_entity_poly.pdbx_strand_id
1 'polypeptide(L)'
;MDLPVNPPLLPMLAKRVDELPTGDEYIFEPKWDGFRALVFRDGDEILIQSRDEKPLNRYFPELLDSLRSALPARCVLDGEVVIVKENELDFDALQLRLHPAASRVKLLSQQTPSSFVFFDLLCVGDRDYRGEPFQTRRLELESLLSSAAPPIHLTPATADRSIASDWFRRFEGAGLDGVIAKPLSGTYEPNKRVMLKVKHERDCDCVVAGFRWHKKGDRTLVGSLLLGLYDDGGALQHVGVCASFSTKKRAELAEFLKPYRKDALDNHPWKHWADEAGDTAKRMPGGQSRWSQGKDLSWEPLRPELVVEVAYDHMQGDRFRHTAQFRRWRKDKKPSDCTYAQLEVVPPQELTAIFPQGR
;
A
#
# COMPACT_ATOMS: atom_id res chain seq x y z
N MET A 1 -17.54 23.26 -7.16
CA MET A 1 -17.44 23.20 -5.69
C MET A 1 -16.98 24.51 -5.10
N ASP A 2 -17.78 25.07 -4.21
CA ASP A 2 -17.45 26.20 -3.34
C ASP A 2 -17.62 25.76 -1.88
N LEU A 3 -16.56 25.19 -1.32
CA LEU A 3 -16.52 24.69 0.05
C LEU A 3 -15.44 25.46 0.84
N PRO A 4 -15.57 25.57 2.17
CA PRO A 4 -14.48 26.07 3.03
C PRO A 4 -13.14 25.34 2.80
N VAL A 5 -13.20 24.08 2.35
CA VAL A 5 -12.06 23.26 1.96
C VAL A 5 -12.24 22.82 0.51
N ASN A 6 -11.59 23.52 -0.42
CA ASN A 6 -11.70 23.23 -1.86
C ASN A 6 -10.67 22.19 -2.33
N PRO A 7 -10.99 21.36 -3.34
CA PRO A 7 -10.01 20.54 -4.03
C PRO A 7 -9.11 21.38 -4.97
N PRO A 8 -7.86 20.94 -5.25
CA PRO A 8 -7.25 19.75 -4.69
C PRO A 8 -6.71 19.96 -3.28
N LEU A 9 -6.74 18.91 -2.44
CA LEU A 9 -6.13 18.90 -1.12
C LEU A 9 -5.25 17.66 -0.95
N LEU A 10 -3.99 17.84 -0.57
CA LEU A 10 -3.11 16.73 -0.21
C LEU A 10 -3.49 16.16 1.17
N PRO A 11 -3.73 14.85 1.30
CA PRO A 11 -4.09 14.26 2.59
C PRO A 11 -2.98 14.42 3.64
N MET A 12 -3.37 14.45 4.92
CA MET A 12 -2.43 14.28 6.03
C MET A 12 -1.79 12.88 5.99
N LEU A 13 -0.52 12.78 6.35
CA LEU A 13 0.28 11.57 6.25
C LEU A 13 0.70 11.03 7.63
N ALA A 14 1.13 9.76 7.64
CA ALA A 14 1.71 9.12 8.81
C ALA A 14 3.23 8.94 8.70
N LYS A 15 3.91 9.10 9.84
CA LYS A 15 5.30 8.66 10.08
C LYS A 15 5.27 7.23 10.60
N ARG A 16 6.21 6.40 10.14
CA ARG A 16 6.37 5.05 10.67
C ARG A 16 7.02 5.10 12.06
N VAL A 17 6.50 4.30 12.98
CA VAL A 17 7.11 3.98 14.27
C VAL A 17 7.11 2.46 14.48
N ASP A 18 7.99 1.97 15.35
CA ASP A 18 8.20 0.53 15.53
C ASP A 18 7.18 -0.10 16.48
N GLU A 19 6.68 0.68 17.44
CA GLU A 19 5.71 0.22 18.43
C GLU A 19 4.55 1.19 18.57
N LEU A 20 3.41 0.69 19.05
CA LEU A 20 2.28 1.53 19.43
C LEU A 20 2.72 2.53 20.50
N PRO A 21 2.51 3.85 20.30
CA PRO A 21 2.85 4.85 21.29
C PRO A 21 2.20 4.54 22.64
N THR A 22 2.84 5.00 23.70
CA THR A 22 2.34 4.93 25.08
C THR A 22 1.73 6.27 25.46
N GLY A 23 0.82 6.27 26.43
CA GLY A 23 0.09 7.47 26.86
C GLY A 23 -1.36 7.49 26.37
N ASP A 24 -2.16 8.33 27.03
CA ASP A 24 -3.61 8.44 26.83
C ASP A 24 -3.98 9.56 25.83
N GLU A 25 -2.98 10.19 25.21
CA GLU A 25 -3.17 11.27 24.23
C GLU A 25 -3.45 10.78 22.80
N TYR A 26 -3.44 9.45 22.58
CA TYR A 26 -3.63 8.84 21.27
C TYR A 26 -4.95 8.09 21.17
N ILE A 27 -5.52 8.14 19.97
CA ILE A 27 -6.56 7.22 19.53
C ILE A 27 -6.02 6.38 18.38
N PHE A 28 -6.37 5.11 18.41
CA PHE A 28 -5.92 4.09 17.49
C PHE A 28 -7.04 3.71 16.54
N GLU A 29 -6.71 3.50 15.28
CA GLU A 29 -7.60 3.01 14.24
C GLU A 29 -6.89 1.90 13.45
N PRO A 30 -7.60 0.90 12.90
CA PRO A 30 -7.01 -0.03 11.97
C PRO A 30 -6.40 0.70 10.77
N LYS A 31 -5.25 0.22 10.31
CA LYS A 31 -4.66 0.71 9.07
C LYS A 31 -5.30 -0.03 7.90
N TRP A 32 -6.17 0.68 7.19
CA TRP A 32 -6.85 0.18 6.00
C TRP A 32 -5.89 0.06 4.81
N ASP A 33 -6.01 -1.04 4.08
CA ASP A 33 -5.26 -1.32 2.85
C ASP A 33 -6.17 -1.11 1.64
N GLY A 34 -6.13 0.09 1.07
CA GLY A 34 -6.95 0.44 -0.07
C GLY A 34 -6.42 1.65 -0.84
N PHE A 35 -7.32 2.41 -1.44
CA PHE A 35 -6.99 3.70 -2.04
C PHE A 35 -7.48 4.84 -1.16
N ARG A 36 -6.52 5.54 -0.56
CA ARG A 36 -6.77 6.81 0.13
C ARG A 36 -7.51 7.79 -0.75
N ALA A 37 -8.65 8.28 -0.27
CA ALA A 37 -9.51 9.17 -1.01
C ALA A 37 -10.16 10.23 -0.11
N LEU A 38 -10.15 11.47 -0.59
CA LEU A 38 -10.96 12.56 -0.06
C LEU A 38 -12.27 12.64 -0.83
N VAL A 39 -13.39 12.75 -0.12
CA VAL A 39 -14.70 13.01 -0.73
C VAL A 39 -15.04 14.46 -0.50
N PHE A 40 -15.13 15.23 -1.57
CA PHE A 40 -15.71 16.57 -1.58
C PHE A 40 -17.12 16.46 -2.13
N ARG A 41 -18.08 17.04 -1.42
CA ARG A 41 -19.47 17.13 -1.88
C ARG A 41 -19.99 18.54 -1.72
N ASP A 42 -20.59 19.05 -2.79
CA ASP A 42 -21.25 20.35 -2.84
C ASP A 42 -22.56 20.22 -3.66
N GLY A 43 -23.68 20.14 -2.94
CA GLY A 43 -24.97 19.72 -3.50
C GLY A 43 -24.92 18.28 -4.04
N ASP A 44 -25.21 18.15 -5.34
CA ASP A 44 -25.16 16.87 -6.07
C ASP A 44 -23.79 16.59 -6.70
N GLU A 45 -22.90 17.59 -6.72
CA GLU A 45 -21.53 17.46 -7.21
C GLU A 45 -20.70 16.69 -6.17
N ILE A 46 -20.12 15.56 -6.60
CA ILE A 46 -19.20 14.76 -5.79
C ILE A 46 -17.88 14.64 -6.53
N LEU A 47 -16.77 14.81 -5.82
CA LEU A 47 -15.42 14.51 -6.26
C LEU A 47 -14.80 13.55 -5.26
N ILE A 48 -14.42 12.38 -5.75
CA ILE A 48 -13.58 11.44 -5.03
C ILE A 48 -12.16 11.71 -5.51
N GLN A 49 -11.33 12.31 -4.68
CA GLN A 49 -9.96 12.68 -5.03
C GLN A 49 -8.98 11.68 -4.42
N SER A 50 -8.06 11.15 -5.22
CA SER A 50 -6.97 10.30 -4.71
C SER A 50 -5.97 11.09 -3.87
N ARG A 51 -5.10 10.35 -3.20
CA ARG A 51 -3.90 10.90 -2.55
C ARG A 51 -3.03 11.78 -3.45
N ASP A 52 -2.93 11.46 -4.73
CA ASP A 52 -2.14 12.20 -5.72
C ASP A 52 -3.00 13.22 -6.48
N GLU A 53 -4.08 13.69 -5.85
CA GLU A 53 -4.95 14.78 -6.34
C GLU A 53 -5.76 14.45 -7.61
N LYS A 54 -5.80 13.17 -8.01
CA LYS A 54 -6.50 12.75 -9.23
C LYS A 54 -7.95 12.38 -8.95
N PRO A 55 -8.90 12.72 -9.84
CA PRO A 55 -10.28 12.27 -9.70
C PRO A 55 -10.38 10.76 -9.87
N LEU A 56 -11.11 10.12 -8.95
CA LEU A 56 -11.37 8.68 -8.90
C LEU A 56 -12.80 8.31 -9.30
N ASN A 57 -13.72 9.28 -9.44
CA ASN A 57 -15.15 9.06 -9.72
C ASN A 57 -15.40 8.02 -10.84
N ARG A 58 -14.66 8.15 -11.95
CA ARG A 58 -14.83 7.25 -13.11
C ARG A 58 -14.50 5.78 -12.82
N TYR A 59 -13.72 5.50 -11.78
CA TYR A 59 -13.26 4.16 -11.42
C TYR A 59 -14.16 3.50 -10.38
N PHE A 60 -14.95 4.29 -9.65
CA PHE A 60 -15.86 3.85 -8.59
C PHE A 60 -17.26 4.48 -8.76
N PRO A 61 -17.91 4.32 -9.93
CA PRO A 61 -19.21 4.93 -10.19
C PRO A 61 -20.30 4.46 -9.22
N GLU A 62 -20.19 3.25 -8.68
CA GLU A 62 -21.14 2.66 -7.72
C GLU A 62 -21.18 3.39 -6.37
N LEU A 63 -20.12 4.12 -6.01
CA LEU A 63 -20.05 4.85 -4.74
C LEU A 63 -20.82 6.17 -4.79
N LEU A 64 -21.05 6.74 -5.96
CA LEU A 64 -21.56 8.12 -6.07
C LEU A 64 -22.96 8.27 -5.44
N ASP A 65 -23.88 7.36 -5.74
CA ASP A 65 -25.25 7.44 -5.18
C ASP A 65 -25.27 7.12 -3.69
N SER A 66 -24.45 6.16 -3.25
CA SER A 66 -24.29 5.84 -1.82
C SER A 66 -23.73 7.02 -1.04
N LEU A 67 -22.73 7.73 -1.58
CA LEU A 67 -22.17 8.94 -0.98
C LEU A 67 -23.19 10.09 -0.99
N ARG A 68 -24.00 10.25 -2.05
CA ARG A 68 -25.08 11.25 -2.07
C ARG A 68 -26.15 10.98 -1.02
N SER A 69 -26.48 9.72 -0.80
CA SER A 69 -27.49 9.33 0.18
C SER A 69 -26.99 9.42 1.61
N ALA A 70 -25.74 9.04 1.86
CA ALA A 70 -25.20 8.91 3.21
C ALA A 70 -24.63 10.20 3.79
N LEU A 71 -24.11 11.10 2.95
CA LEU A 71 -23.42 12.31 3.41
C LEU A 71 -24.35 13.54 3.42
N PRO A 72 -24.00 14.61 4.15
CA PRO A 72 -24.60 15.93 3.97
C PRO A 72 -24.34 16.49 2.57
N ALA A 73 -25.18 17.43 2.13
CA ALA A 73 -25.04 18.06 0.81
C ALA A 73 -23.75 18.88 0.67
N ARG A 74 -23.14 19.35 1.77
CA ARG A 74 -21.91 20.14 1.75
C ARG A 74 -20.96 19.60 2.80
N CYS A 75 -19.93 18.86 2.37
CA CYS A 75 -18.96 18.27 3.29
C CYS A 75 -17.66 17.87 2.60
N VAL A 76 -16.60 17.74 3.40
CA VAL A 76 -15.32 17.16 2.98
C VAL A 76 -14.87 16.13 4.01
N LEU A 77 -14.75 14.87 3.60
CA LEU A 77 -14.36 13.75 4.45
C LEU A 77 -13.11 13.05 3.89
N ASP A 78 -12.34 12.44 4.79
CA ASP A 78 -11.14 11.67 4.46
C ASP A 78 -11.35 10.20 4.83
N GLY A 79 -11.03 9.30 3.89
CA GLY A 79 -11.27 7.88 4.04
C GLY A 79 -10.47 7.00 3.07
N GLU A 80 -10.78 5.71 3.07
CA GLU A 80 -10.17 4.71 2.21
C GLU A 80 -11.25 4.03 1.36
N VAL A 81 -11.01 3.90 0.05
CA VAL A 81 -11.79 3.01 -0.81
C VAL A 81 -11.22 1.61 -0.69
N VAL A 82 -12.07 0.65 -0.36
CA VAL A 82 -11.70 -0.75 -0.14
C VAL A 82 -12.60 -1.70 -0.94
N ILE A 83 -12.13 -2.90 -1.26
CA ILE A 83 -12.97 -4.00 -1.74
C ILE A 83 -12.81 -5.14 -0.75
N VAL A 84 -13.91 -5.74 -0.31
CA VAL A 84 -13.88 -6.91 0.56
C VAL A 84 -14.24 -8.14 -0.27
N LYS A 85 -13.40 -9.18 -0.21
CA LYS A 85 -13.64 -10.47 -0.83
C LYS A 85 -13.31 -11.57 0.17
N GLU A 86 -14.22 -12.52 0.37
CA GLU A 86 -13.99 -13.68 1.27
C GLU A 86 -13.54 -13.28 2.69
N ASN A 87 -13.99 -12.11 3.18
CA ASN A 87 -13.61 -11.49 4.46
C ASN A 87 -12.17 -10.97 4.54
N GLU A 88 -11.55 -10.63 3.41
CA GLU A 88 -10.26 -9.94 3.30
C GLU A 88 -10.39 -8.67 2.47
N LEU A 89 -9.53 -7.67 2.71
CA LEU A 89 -9.39 -6.56 1.78
C LEU A 89 -8.64 -7.03 0.53
N ASP A 90 -9.30 -6.93 -0.62
CA ASP A 90 -8.75 -7.32 -1.91
C ASP A 90 -8.19 -6.09 -2.64
N PHE A 91 -6.94 -5.77 -2.31
CA PHE A 91 -6.19 -4.69 -2.96
C PHE A 91 -5.99 -4.93 -4.46
N ASP A 92 -5.88 -6.19 -4.88
CA ASP A 92 -5.67 -6.54 -6.28
C ASP A 92 -6.90 -6.22 -7.12
N ALA A 93 -8.09 -6.51 -6.59
CA ALA A 93 -9.36 -6.10 -7.18
C ALA A 93 -9.45 -4.57 -7.31
N LEU A 94 -8.98 -3.79 -6.32
CA LEU A 94 -8.92 -2.33 -6.41
C LEU A 94 -8.00 -1.89 -7.56
N GLN A 95 -6.82 -2.51 -7.70
CA GLN A 95 -5.91 -2.19 -8.81
C GLN A 95 -6.52 -2.46 -10.18
N LEU A 96 -7.33 -3.52 -10.31
CA LEU A 96 -8.04 -3.83 -11.54
C LEU A 96 -9.06 -2.75 -11.93
N ARG A 97 -9.58 -1.97 -10.97
CA ARG A 97 -10.50 -0.83 -11.22
C ARG A 97 -9.86 0.32 -11.98
N LEU A 98 -8.54 0.52 -11.86
CA LEU A 98 -7.82 1.59 -12.57
C LEU A 98 -7.63 1.22 -14.06
N HIS A 99 -8.74 1.04 -14.77
CA HIS A 99 -8.80 0.58 -16.15
C HIS A 99 -9.14 1.73 -17.12
N PRO A 100 -8.51 1.81 -18.31
CA PRO A 100 -8.85 2.82 -19.30
C PRO A 100 -10.28 2.72 -19.83
N ALA A 101 -10.72 1.51 -20.15
CA ALA A 101 -12.06 1.25 -20.69
C ALA A 101 -13.15 1.33 -19.59
N ALA A 102 -14.07 2.28 -19.73
CA ALA A 102 -15.19 2.49 -18.80
C ALA A 102 -16.14 1.28 -18.70
N SER A 103 -16.33 0.54 -19.79
CA SER A 103 -17.14 -0.69 -19.80
C SER A 103 -16.57 -1.76 -18.86
N ARG A 104 -15.23 -1.90 -18.82
CA ARG A 104 -14.56 -2.84 -17.91
C ARG A 104 -14.71 -2.39 -16.46
N VAL A 105 -14.59 -1.09 -16.18
CA VAL A 105 -14.83 -0.54 -14.85
C VAL A 105 -16.26 -0.83 -14.40
N LYS A 106 -17.26 -0.53 -15.23
CA LYS A 106 -18.68 -0.76 -14.94
C LYS A 106 -19.00 -2.23 -14.67
N LEU A 107 -18.36 -3.15 -15.40
CA LEU A 107 -18.51 -4.58 -15.15
C LEU A 107 -17.93 -4.95 -13.77
N LEU A 108 -16.70 -4.51 -13.47
CA LEU A 108 -16.04 -4.81 -12.19
C LEU A 108 -16.76 -4.16 -11.00
N SER A 109 -17.40 -2.99 -11.19
CA SER A 109 -18.22 -2.33 -10.16
C SER A 109 -19.44 -3.12 -9.75
N GLN A 110 -19.97 -3.93 -10.66
CA GLN A 110 -21.12 -4.79 -10.39
C GLN A 110 -20.69 -6.15 -9.81
N GLN A 111 -19.54 -6.67 -10.23
CA GLN A 111 -19.04 -7.98 -9.80
C GLN A 111 -18.38 -7.95 -8.42
N THR A 112 -17.65 -6.87 -8.12
CA THR A 112 -16.82 -6.73 -6.92
C THR A 112 -16.94 -5.31 -6.36
N PRO A 113 -18.14 -4.90 -5.91
CA PRO A 113 -18.40 -3.52 -5.50
C PRO A 113 -17.46 -3.06 -4.38
N SER A 114 -17.02 -1.81 -4.44
CA SER A 114 -16.19 -1.22 -3.40
C SER A 114 -17.01 -0.66 -2.25
N SER A 115 -16.38 -0.55 -1.08
CA SER A 115 -16.85 0.19 0.08
C SER A 115 -15.98 1.42 0.34
N PHE A 116 -16.52 2.39 1.08
CA PHE A 116 -15.80 3.56 1.56
C PHE A 116 -15.74 3.54 3.09
N VAL A 117 -14.54 3.59 3.65
CA VAL A 117 -14.33 3.67 5.10
C VAL A 117 -13.79 5.05 5.47
N PHE A 118 -14.59 5.85 6.17
CA PHE A 118 -14.19 7.18 6.62
C PHE A 118 -13.49 7.15 7.97
N PHE A 119 -12.52 8.05 8.16
CA PHE A 119 -11.77 8.17 9.41
C PHE A 119 -11.39 9.60 9.81
N ASP A 120 -11.72 10.61 9.01
CA ASP A 120 -11.59 12.02 9.40
C ASP A 120 -12.62 12.90 8.68
N LEU A 121 -12.89 14.06 9.26
CA LEU A 121 -13.83 15.06 8.76
C LEU A 121 -13.14 16.41 8.67
N LEU A 122 -13.19 17.03 7.50
CA LEU A 122 -12.50 18.30 7.23
C LEU A 122 -13.47 19.48 7.14
N CYS A 123 -14.71 19.24 6.74
CA CYS A 123 -15.71 20.29 6.55
C CYS A 123 -17.14 19.73 6.61
N VAL A 124 -18.08 20.49 7.18
CA VAL A 124 -19.53 20.28 7.07
C VAL A 124 -20.23 21.63 6.97
N GLY A 125 -21.12 21.78 5.99
CA GLY A 125 -21.71 23.08 5.67
C GLY A 125 -20.63 24.11 5.36
N ASP A 126 -20.68 25.25 6.05
CA ASP A 126 -19.71 26.33 5.92
C ASP A 126 -18.60 26.29 7.01
N ARG A 127 -18.55 25.24 7.84
CA ARG A 127 -17.54 25.11 8.90
C ARG A 127 -16.35 24.27 8.44
N ASP A 128 -15.17 24.89 8.45
CA ASP A 128 -13.88 24.21 8.32
C ASP A 128 -13.45 23.61 9.67
N TYR A 129 -13.23 22.29 9.70
CA TYR A 129 -12.82 21.53 10.87
C TYR A 129 -11.32 21.29 10.94
N ARG A 130 -10.52 21.65 9.92
CA ARG A 130 -9.08 21.32 9.89
C ARG A 130 -8.30 21.92 11.05
N GLY A 131 -8.70 23.10 11.52
CA GLY A 131 -8.09 23.76 12.69
C GLY A 131 -8.52 23.16 14.04
N GLU A 132 -9.51 22.27 14.07
CA GLU A 132 -10.04 21.68 15.29
C GLU A 132 -9.23 20.45 15.72
N PRO A 133 -9.15 20.15 17.03
CA PRO A 133 -8.59 18.90 17.54
C PRO A 133 -9.24 17.65 16.92
N PHE A 134 -8.45 16.58 16.72
CA PHE A 134 -8.96 15.33 16.13
C PHE A 134 -10.14 14.76 16.92
N GLN A 135 -10.15 14.85 18.24
CA GLN A 135 -11.28 14.38 19.05
C GLN A 135 -12.60 15.06 18.65
N THR A 136 -12.57 16.38 18.40
CA THR A 136 -13.73 17.14 17.92
C THR A 136 -14.17 16.66 16.54
N ARG A 137 -13.22 16.51 15.60
CA ARG A 137 -13.51 16.04 14.23
C ARG A 137 -14.07 14.62 14.23
N ARG A 138 -13.56 13.76 15.12
CA ARG A 138 -14.01 12.36 15.27
C ARG A 138 -15.43 12.26 15.80
N LEU A 139 -15.79 13.04 16.83
CA LEU A 139 -17.15 13.06 17.37
C LEU A 139 -18.16 13.55 16.30
N GLU A 140 -17.80 14.59 15.55
CA GLU A 140 -18.65 15.07 14.46
C GLU A 140 -18.78 14.03 13.34
N LEU A 141 -17.70 13.35 12.98
CA LEU A 141 -17.73 12.25 12.01
C LEU A 141 -18.63 11.09 12.47
N GLU A 142 -18.54 10.70 13.74
CA GLU A 142 -19.40 9.69 14.36
C GLU A 142 -20.87 10.08 14.31
N SER A 143 -21.19 11.34 14.63
CA SER A 143 -22.55 11.86 14.53
C SER A 143 -23.05 11.89 13.10
N LEU A 144 -22.22 12.30 12.14
CA LEU A 144 -22.58 12.40 10.72
C LEU A 144 -22.85 11.01 10.12
N LEU A 145 -22.08 10.00 10.51
CA LEU A 145 -22.17 8.63 10.00
C LEU A 145 -22.94 7.67 10.92
N SER A 146 -23.70 8.18 11.90
CA SER A 146 -24.42 7.32 12.86
C SER A 146 -25.48 6.42 12.21
N SER A 147 -26.01 6.83 11.06
CA SER A 147 -26.96 6.07 10.25
C SER A 147 -26.33 5.48 8.98
N ALA A 148 -25.00 5.54 8.84
CA ALA A 148 -24.32 4.98 7.68
C ALA A 148 -24.55 3.47 7.62
N ALA A 149 -24.82 3.00 6.40
CA ALA A 149 -25.00 1.60 6.08
C ALA A 149 -24.07 1.23 4.92
N PRO A 150 -23.78 -0.07 4.71
CA PRO A 150 -23.01 -0.51 3.57
C PRO A 150 -23.53 0.11 2.26
N PRO A 151 -22.64 0.60 1.37
CA PRO A 151 -21.19 0.40 1.37
C PRO A 151 -20.39 1.52 2.08
N ILE A 152 -21.04 2.36 2.88
CA ILE A 152 -20.39 3.44 3.63
C ILE A 152 -20.18 3.03 5.08
N HIS A 153 -18.94 3.17 5.55
CA HIS A 153 -18.52 2.72 6.87
C HIS A 153 -17.72 3.81 7.58
N LEU A 154 -17.81 3.79 8.91
CA LEU A 154 -16.92 4.53 9.79
C LEU A 154 -15.85 3.57 10.30
N THR A 155 -14.58 3.98 10.29
CA THR A 155 -13.53 3.17 10.92
C THR A 155 -13.81 3.02 12.42
N PRO A 156 -13.61 1.82 13.01
CA PRO A 156 -13.56 1.71 14.46
C PRO A 156 -12.34 2.48 14.98
N ALA A 157 -12.46 3.00 16.21
CA ALA A 157 -11.42 3.74 16.89
C ALA A 157 -11.43 3.41 18.39
N THR A 158 -10.26 3.39 19.02
CA THR A 158 -10.13 3.08 20.45
C THR A 158 -8.99 3.87 21.08
N ALA A 159 -9.16 4.33 22.32
CA ALA A 159 -8.05 4.83 23.13
C ALA A 159 -7.34 3.69 23.90
N ASP A 160 -7.95 2.49 23.94
CA ASP A 160 -7.37 1.34 24.62
C ASP A 160 -6.28 0.69 23.76
N ARG A 161 -5.03 0.85 24.21
CA ARG A 161 -3.84 0.27 23.57
C ARG A 161 -3.89 -1.26 23.50
N SER A 162 -4.56 -1.93 24.42
CA SER A 162 -4.71 -3.39 24.40
C SER A 162 -5.59 -3.84 23.23
N ILE A 163 -6.70 -3.15 22.99
CA ILE A 163 -7.58 -3.35 21.82
C ILE A 163 -6.82 -3.04 20.53
N ALA A 164 -6.06 -1.94 20.49
CA ALA A 164 -5.24 -1.60 19.33
C ALA A 164 -4.16 -2.65 19.04
N SER A 165 -3.50 -3.19 20.08
CA SER A 165 -2.50 -4.26 19.96
C SER A 165 -3.13 -5.57 19.49
N ASP A 166 -4.36 -5.83 19.88
CA ASP A 166 -5.14 -6.97 19.43
C ASP A 166 -5.56 -6.82 17.95
N TRP A 167 -6.00 -5.64 17.51
CA TRP A 167 -6.21 -5.34 16.08
C TRP A 167 -4.94 -5.55 15.26
N PHE A 168 -3.80 -5.06 15.76
CA PHE A 168 -2.51 -5.24 15.13
C PHE A 168 -2.19 -6.72 14.90
N ARG A 169 -2.45 -7.59 15.89
CA ARG A 169 -2.17 -9.03 15.80
C ARG A 169 -3.19 -9.81 14.96
N ARG A 170 -4.49 -9.58 15.17
CA ARG A 170 -5.55 -10.38 14.52
C ARG A 170 -5.72 -10.06 13.04
N PHE A 171 -5.56 -8.80 12.64
CA PHE A 171 -5.96 -8.38 11.29
C PHE A 171 -4.84 -8.35 10.24
N GLU A 172 -3.62 -8.76 10.60
CA GLU A 172 -2.45 -8.77 9.73
C GLU A 172 -2.66 -9.55 8.41
N GLY A 173 -3.42 -10.65 8.47
CA GLY A 173 -3.78 -11.48 7.32
C GLY A 173 -5.02 -11.02 6.55
N ALA A 174 -5.88 -10.18 7.15
CA ALA A 174 -7.17 -9.82 6.57
C ALA A 174 -7.12 -8.55 5.69
N GLY A 175 -5.92 -8.06 5.37
CA GLY A 175 -5.73 -6.81 4.65
C GLY A 175 -5.78 -5.55 5.53
N LEU A 176 -5.62 -5.67 6.85
CA LEU A 176 -5.27 -4.52 7.69
C LEU A 176 -3.78 -4.62 8.02
N ASP A 177 -2.98 -3.75 7.41
CA ASP A 177 -1.51 -3.82 7.47
C ASP A 177 -0.93 -3.08 8.69
N GLY A 178 -1.73 -2.92 9.75
CA GLY A 178 -1.31 -2.42 11.04
C GLY A 178 -2.32 -1.48 11.69
N VAL A 179 -1.79 -0.48 12.43
CA VAL A 179 -2.58 0.47 13.21
C VAL A 179 -2.08 1.90 12.95
N ILE A 180 -3.01 2.84 12.84
CA ILE A 180 -2.74 4.27 12.84
C ILE A 180 -3.00 4.82 14.24
N ALA A 181 -2.04 5.54 14.81
CA ALA A 181 -2.22 6.31 16.03
C ALA A 181 -2.28 7.80 15.68
N LYS A 182 -3.32 8.48 16.18
CA LYS A 182 -3.56 9.91 15.96
C LYS A 182 -3.57 10.64 17.31
N PRO A 183 -2.82 11.75 17.47
CA PRO A 183 -2.94 12.58 18.65
C PRO A 183 -4.35 13.17 18.75
N LEU A 184 -5.03 13.03 19.89
CA LEU A 184 -6.39 13.53 20.13
C LEU A 184 -6.49 15.06 19.95
N SER A 185 -5.47 15.78 20.40
CA SER A 185 -5.39 17.25 20.29
C SER A 185 -4.90 17.75 18.92
N GLY A 186 -4.49 16.84 18.01
CA GLY A 186 -3.87 17.20 16.74
C GLY A 186 -4.85 17.79 15.73
N THR A 187 -4.47 18.89 15.09
CA THR A 187 -5.21 19.51 13.98
C THR A 187 -5.00 18.74 12.67
N TYR A 188 -5.85 18.96 11.66
CA TYR A 188 -5.61 18.41 10.33
C TYR A 188 -4.52 19.20 9.58
N GLU A 189 -3.43 18.53 9.23
CA GLU A 189 -2.25 19.11 8.61
C GLU A 189 -1.99 18.48 7.22
N PRO A 190 -2.50 19.10 6.15
CA PRO A 190 -2.34 18.62 4.78
C PRO A 190 -0.86 18.38 4.42
N ASN A 191 -0.57 17.25 3.76
CA ASN A 191 0.76 16.85 3.30
C ASN A 191 1.86 16.73 4.38
N LYS A 192 1.52 16.82 5.67
CA LYS A 192 2.48 16.67 6.77
C LYS A 192 2.34 15.30 7.42
N ARG A 193 3.46 14.78 7.93
CA ARG A 193 3.55 13.46 8.57
C ARG A 193 3.45 13.61 10.08
N VAL A 194 2.23 13.71 10.59
CA VAL A 194 1.96 13.95 12.02
C VAL A 194 1.19 12.82 12.70
N MET A 195 0.51 11.96 11.93
CA MET A 195 0.02 10.68 12.43
C MET A 195 1.17 9.70 12.58
N LEU A 196 0.99 8.67 13.40
CA LEU A 196 1.92 7.56 13.53
C LEU A 196 1.30 6.31 12.92
N LYS A 197 2.10 5.52 12.21
CA LYS A 197 1.69 4.20 11.71
C LYS A 197 2.62 3.14 12.27
N VAL A 198 2.02 2.10 12.83
CA VAL A 198 2.68 0.85 13.21
C VAL A 198 2.24 -0.18 12.19
N LYS A 199 3.20 -0.88 11.59
CA LYS A 199 2.95 -1.97 10.64
C LYS A 199 3.81 -3.15 11.03
N HIS A 200 3.37 -4.34 10.64
CA HIS A 200 4.24 -5.50 10.68
C HIS A 200 5.40 -5.29 9.71
N GLU A 201 6.59 -5.65 10.15
CA GLU A 201 7.74 -5.73 9.29
C GLU A 201 8.35 -7.09 9.51
N ARG A 202 8.43 -7.84 8.41
CA ARG A 202 8.98 -9.18 8.40
C ARG A 202 10.30 -9.12 7.68
N ASP A 203 11.27 -9.86 8.18
CA ASP A 203 12.52 -10.05 7.47
C ASP A 203 12.45 -11.33 6.64
N CYS A 204 12.99 -11.29 5.44
CA CYS A 204 13.11 -12.41 4.53
C CYS A 204 14.52 -12.42 3.94
N ASP A 205 15.14 -13.59 3.94
CA ASP A 205 16.40 -13.84 3.25
C ASP A 205 16.12 -14.19 1.79
N CYS A 206 16.58 -13.33 0.89
CA CYS A 206 16.38 -13.44 -0.55
C CYS A 206 17.69 -13.67 -1.28
N VAL A 207 17.65 -14.44 -2.37
CA VAL A 207 18.74 -14.49 -3.35
C VAL A 207 18.75 -13.19 -4.14
N VAL A 208 19.93 -12.61 -4.37
CA VAL A 208 20.12 -11.52 -5.32
C VAL A 208 20.64 -12.08 -6.63
N ALA A 209 19.75 -12.17 -7.62
CA ALA A 209 20.07 -12.70 -8.95
C ALA A 209 20.14 -11.59 -10.03
N GLY A 210 20.01 -10.32 -9.65
CA GLY A 210 20.23 -9.24 -10.59
C GLY A 210 20.14 -7.87 -9.95
N PHE A 211 20.37 -6.83 -10.74
CA PHE A 211 20.14 -5.46 -10.33
C PHE A 211 19.74 -4.57 -11.50
N ARG A 212 19.24 -3.36 -11.23
CA ARG A 212 19.01 -2.31 -12.22
C ARG A 212 19.90 -1.12 -11.94
N TRP A 213 20.40 -0.46 -12.98
CA TRP A 213 21.10 0.80 -12.83
C TRP A 213 20.15 1.92 -12.41
N HIS A 214 20.66 2.87 -11.63
CA HIS A 214 19.93 4.07 -11.27
C HIS A 214 19.80 4.99 -12.48
N LYS A 215 18.59 5.50 -12.77
CA LYS A 215 18.28 6.31 -13.97
C LYS A 215 19.20 7.52 -14.18
N LYS A 216 19.70 8.12 -13.08
CA LYS A 216 20.60 9.29 -13.12
C LYS A 216 22.07 8.96 -12.84
N GLY A 217 22.42 7.67 -12.82
CA GLY A 217 23.73 7.19 -12.38
C GLY A 217 24.67 6.80 -13.51
N ASP A 218 24.28 6.94 -14.77
CA ASP A 218 25.09 6.57 -15.95
C ASP A 218 25.85 5.25 -15.78
N ARG A 219 25.13 4.20 -15.36
CA ARG A 219 25.67 2.85 -15.14
C ARG A 219 26.84 2.77 -14.13
N THR A 220 26.92 3.70 -13.18
CA THR A 220 27.87 3.69 -12.05
C THR A 220 27.19 3.54 -10.69
N LEU A 221 25.86 3.69 -10.63
CA LEU A 221 25.08 3.62 -9.39
C LEU A 221 23.99 2.57 -9.49
N VAL A 222 23.93 1.64 -8.55
CA VAL A 222 22.84 0.66 -8.47
C VAL A 222 21.54 1.34 -8.05
N GLY A 223 20.47 1.11 -8.80
CA GLY A 223 19.13 1.62 -8.52
C GLY A 223 18.33 0.69 -7.61
N SER A 224 18.33 -0.61 -7.93
CA SER A 224 17.62 -1.64 -7.18
C SER A 224 18.25 -3.02 -7.38
N LEU A 225 18.18 -3.89 -6.37
CA LEU A 225 18.52 -5.31 -6.46
C LEU A 225 17.24 -6.10 -6.79
N LEU A 226 17.34 -7.13 -7.65
CA LEU A 226 16.27 -8.07 -7.94
C LEU A 226 16.38 -9.27 -7.00
N LEU A 227 15.27 -9.58 -6.32
CA LEU A 227 15.20 -10.56 -5.26
C LEU A 227 14.49 -11.82 -5.76
N GLY A 228 14.97 -12.98 -5.31
CA GLY A 228 14.32 -14.25 -5.60
C GLY A 228 14.25 -15.21 -4.41
N LEU A 229 13.23 -16.07 -4.45
CA LEU A 229 13.01 -17.19 -3.53
C LEU A 229 12.79 -18.47 -4.32
N TYR A 230 13.29 -19.58 -3.79
CA TYR A 230 13.06 -20.90 -4.34
C TYR A 230 11.67 -21.41 -3.94
N ASP A 231 10.91 -21.86 -4.93
CA ASP A 231 9.68 -22.64 -4.70
C ASP A 231 9.97 -24.10 -4.37
N ASP A 232 8.91 -24.86 -4.07
CA ASP A 232 8.99 -26.30 -3.74
C ASP A 232 9.53 -27.15 -4.90
N GLY A 233 9.46 -26.63 -6.13
CA GLY A 233 10.03 -27.24 -7.33
C GLY A 233 11.52 -26.92 -7.54
N GLY A 234 12.12 -26.09 -6.69
CA GLY A 234 13.51 -25.64 -6.81
C GLY A 234 13.73 -24.57 -7.86
N ALA A 235 12.68 -23.93 -8.38
CA ALA A 235 12.79 -22.81 -9.30
C ALA A 235 12.92 -21.48 -8.54
N LEU A 236 13.86 -20.63 -8.96
CA LEU A 236 14.05 -19.31 -8.36
C LEU A 236 13.01 -18.32 -8.91
N GLN A 237 11.97 -18.04 -8.13
CA GLN A 237 10.93 -17.09 -8.45
C GLN A 237 11.37 -15.67 -8.09
N HIS A 238 11.03 -14.68 -8.92
CA HIS A 238 11.32 -13.28 -8.60
C HIS A 238 10.19 -12.68 -7.77
N VAL A 239 10.56 -12.34 -6.54
CA VAL A 239 9.62 -11.89 -5.51
C VAL A 239 9.60 -10.37 -5.36
N GLY A 240 10.38 -9.64 -6.16
CA GLY A 240 10.38 -8.18 -6.17
C GLY A 240 11.77 -7.58 -6.07
N VAL A 241 11.84 -6.32 -5.66
CA VAL A 241 13.10 -5.56 -5.66
C VAL A 241 13.39 -4.91 -4.31
N CYS A 242 14.68 -4.77 -4.02
CA CYS A 242 15.19 -3.95 -2.91
C CYS A 242 15.81 -2.65 -3.45
N ALA A 243 15.40 -1.49 -2.93
CA ALA A 243 15.88 -0.19 -3.43
C ALA A 243 15.98 0.87 -2.31
N SER A 244 15.85 2.16 -2.67
CA SER A 244 15.92 3.32 -1.77
C SER A 244 17.29 3.55 -1.10
N PHE A 245 18.36 3.09 -1.74
CA PHE A 245 19.73 3.29 -1.29
C PHE A 245 20.16 4.77 -1.31
N SER A 246 20.97 5.18 -0.33
CA SER A 246 21.71 6.44 -0.37
C SER A 246 22.69 6.47 -1.54
N THR A 247 23.05 7.64 -2.07
CA THR A 247 24.00 7.75 -3.20
C THR A 247 25.32 7.02 -2.92
N LYS A 248 25.84 7.13 -1.68
CA LYS A 248 27.04 6.39 -1.24
C LYS A 248 26.85 4.87 -1.38
N LYS A 249 25.75 4.33 -0.84
CA LYS A 249 25.44 2.90 -0.90
C LYS A 249 25.27 2.41 -2.34
N ARG A 250 24.69 3.22 -3.23
CA ARG A 250 24.54 2.87 -4.65
C ARG A 250 25.89 2.65 -5.35
N ALA A 251 26.89 3.49 -5.05
CA ALA A 251 28.24 3.36 -5.59
C ALA A 251 28.96 2.14 -4.98
N GLU A 252 28.85 1.94 -3.66
CA GLU A 252 29.40 0.76 -2.98
C GLU A 252 28.84 -0.55 -3.57
N LEU A 253 27.54 -0.60 -3.83
CA LEU A 253 26.90 -1.76 -4.45
C LEU A 253 27.41 -1.99 -5.88
N ALA A 254 27.62 -0.94 -6.67
CA ALA A 254 28.13 -1.08 -8.03
C ALA A 254 29.51 -1.75 -8.05
N GLU A 255 30.41 -1.38 -7.13
CA GLU A 255 31.72 -2.01 -6.96
C GLU A 255 31.62 -3.43 -6.41
N PHE A 256 30.83 -3.61 -5.34
CA PHE A 256 30.66 -4.90 -4.66
C PHE A 256 30.12 -5.99 -5.59
N LEU A 257 29.23 -5.64 -6.51
CA LEU A 257 28.58 -6.60 -7.40
C LEU A 257 29.43 -6.97 -8.63
N LYS A 258 30.51 -6.24 -8.94
CA LYS A 258 31.36 -6.51 -10.12
C LYS A 258 31.79 -7.98 -10.27
N PRO A 259 32.28 -8.67 -9.23
CA PRO A 259 32.74 -10.05 -9.35
C PRO A 259 31.63 -11.03 -9.73
N TYR A 260 30.38 -10.70 -9.43
CA TYR A 260 29.21 -11.56 -9.63
C TYR A 260 28.58 -11.41 -11.01
N ARG A 261 29.01 -10.42 -11.80
CA ARG A 261 28.48 -10.15 -13.16
C ARG A 261 29.11 -11.01 -14.24
N LYS A 262 30.36 -11.43 -14.04
CA LYS A 262 31.10 -12.25 -15.00
C LYS A 262 30.40 -13.60 -15.17
N ASP A 263 30.15 -14.00 -16.42
CA ASP A 263 29.53 -15.28 -16.79
C ASP A 263 28.15 -15.51 -16.13
N ALA A 264 27.49 -14.43 -15.68
CA ALA A 264 26.28 -14.52 -14.88
C ALA A 264 25.10 -15.13 -15.63
N LEU A 265 25.05 -14.99 -16.97
CA LEU A 265 23.96 -15.50 -17.80
C LEU A 265 24.05 -16.98 -18.14
N ASP A 266 25.21 -17.62 -18.01
CA ASP A 266 25.45 -18.96 -18.57
C ASP A 266 24.42 -19.97 -18.04
N ASN A 267 24.22 -19.95 -16.70
CA ASN A 267 23.29 -20.82 -15.97
C ASN A 267 22.25 -20.02 -15.16
N HIS A 268 21.88 -18.83 -15.64
CA HIS A 268 21.02 -17.94 -14.87
C HIS A 268 19.57 -18.44 -14.82
N PRO A 269 18.92 -18.52 -13.63
CA PRO A 269 17.52 -18.92 -13.51
C PRO A 269 16.56 -18.04 -14.35
N TRP A 270 16.91 -16.77 -14.50
CA TRP A 270 16.15 -15.78 -15.28
C TRP A 270 16.75 -15.47 -16.66
N LYS A 271 17.60 -16.35 -17.21
CA LYS A 271 18.28 -16.13 -18.51
C LYS A 271 17.31 -15.74 -19.63
N HIS A 272 16.14 -16.37 -19.66
CA HIS A 272 15.09 -16.11 -20.66
C HIS A 272 14.62 -14.64 -20.69
N TRP A 273 14.77 -13.86 -19.62
CA TRP A 273 14.46 -12.42 -19.63
C TRP A 273 15.48 -11.57 -20.39
N ALA A 274 16.70 -12.07 -20.55
CA ALA A 274 17.72 -11.40 -21.34
C ALA A 274 17.46 -11.58 -22.85
N ASP A 275 16.93 -12.74 -23.25
CA ASP A 275 16.66 -13.08 -24.65
C ASP A 275 15.37 -12.41 -25.19
N GLU A 276 14.37 -12.17 -24.34
CA GLU A 276 13.08 -11.55 -24.72
C GLU A 276 13.06 -10.00 -24.67
N ALA A 277 14.21 -9.35 -24.45
CA ALA A 277 14.32 -7.88 -24.35
C ALA A 277 14.01 -7.11 -25.66
N GLY A 278 13.67 -7.83 -26.75
CA GLY A 278 13.43 -7.27 -28.09
C GLY A 278 12.00 -6.84 -28.44
N ASP A 279 10.94 -7.29 -27.75
CA ASP A 279 9.57 -6.80 -28.02
C ASP A 279 8.51 -7.17 -26.95
N THR A 280 8.88 -7.94 -25.92
CA THR A 280 7.91 -8.50 -24.94
C THR A 280 8.36 -8.34 -23.49
N ALA A 281 8.67 -7.11 -23.06
CA ALA A 281 8.85 -6.75 -21.64
C ALA A 281 7.62 -7.01 -20.73
N LYS A 282 6.58 -7.70 -21.24
CA LYS A 282 5.35 -8.13 -20.56
C LYS A 282 5.51 -9.42 -19.74
N ARG A 283 6.55 -10.24 -19.97
CA ARG A 283 6.69 -11.59 -19.35
C ARG A 283 7.68 -11.69 -18.20
N MET A 284 8.39 -10.61 -17.84
CA MET A 284 9.15 -10.58 -16.60
C MET A 284 8.17 -10.49 -15.41
N PRO A 285 8.27 -11.32 -14.36
CA PRO A 285 7.68 -11.04 -13.06
C PRO A 285 8.16 -9.66 -12.57
N GLY A 286 7.24 -8.71 -12.34
CA GLY A 286 7.60 -7.31 -12.09
C GLY A 286 8.02 -6.51 -13.34
N GLY A 287 7.68 -7.01 -14.54
CA GLY A 287 7.71 -6.31 -15.83
C GLY A 287 6.71 -5.15 -15.90
N GLN A 288 6.47 -4.59 -17.08
CA GLN A 288 5.66 -3.36 -17.22
C GLN A 288 4.27 -3.50 -16.58
N SER A 289 4.11 -2.96 -15.37
CA SER A 289 2.84 -2.64 -14.75
C SER A 289 2.33 -1.27 -15.22
N ARG A 290 1.05 -0.98 -15.01
CA ARG A 290 0.46 0.35 -15.27
C ARG A 290 1.19 1.49 -14.52
N TRP A 291 1.89 1.18 -13.42
CA TRP A 291 2.71 2.09 -12.60
C TRP A 291 4.19 2.17 -13.01
N SER A 292 4.60 1.38 -14.00
CA SER A 292 5.96 1.36 -14.56
C SER A 292 5.98 1.62 -16.08
N GLN A 293 4.84 2.01 -16.65
CA GLN A 293 4.73 2.51 -18.03
C GLN A 293 5.81 3.57 -18.30
N GLY A 294 6.64 3.32 -19.31
CA GLY A 294 7.75 4.20 -19.71
C GLY A 294 9.02 4.13 -18.86
N LYS A 295 9.13 3.19 -17.90
CA LYS A 295 10.39 2.95 -17.18
C LYS A 295 11.28 2.00 -17.98
N ASP A 296 12.57 2.31 -18.02
CA ASP A 296 13.59 1.35 -18.45
C ASP A 296 13.65 0.22 -17.42
N LEU A 297 13.33 -0.99 -17.87
CA LEU A 297 13.34 -2.20 -17.05
C LEU A 297 14.58 -3.05 -17.32
N SER A 298 15.56 -2.51 -18.08
CA SER A 298 16.85 -3.14 -18.26
C SER A 298 17.46 -3.51 -16.92
N TRP A 299 18.07 -4.69 -16.88
CA TRP A 299 18.65 -5.26 -15.69
C TRP A 299 19.99 -5.90 -16.03
N GLU A 300 20.81 -6.05 -15.02
CA GLU A 300 22.12 -6.70 -15.09
C GLU A 300 22.04 -8.01 -14.31
N PRO A 301 22.38 -9.14 -14.94
CA PRO A 301 22.40 -10.43 -14.29
C PRO A 301 23.54 -10.53 -13.28
N LEU A 302 23.27 -11.26 -12.20
CA LEU A 302 24.25 -11.63 -11.20
C LEU A 302 24.18 -13.14 -11.01
N ARG A 303 25.33 -13.80 -10.85
CA ARG A 303 25.33 -15.18 -10.39
C ARG A 303 24.54 -15.25 -9.07
N PRO A 304 23.56 -16.16 -8.92
CA PRO A 304 22.65 -16.23 -7.77
C PRO A 304 23.34 -16.83 -6.53
N GLU A 305 24.43 -16.19 -6.12
CA GLU A 305 25.33 -16.63 -5.03
C GLU A 305 25.15 -15.76 -3.78
N LEU A 306 24.55 -14.58 -3.93
CA LEU A 306 24.41 -13.59 -2.88
C LEU A 306 23.06 -13.75 -2.18
N VAL A 307 23.09 -13.77 -0.84
CA VAL A 307 21.89 -13.72 0.00
C VAL A 307 21.82 -12.40 0.74
N VAL A 308 20.66 -11.74 0.68
CA VAL A 308 20.36 -10.50 1.37
C VAL A 308 19.17 -10.69 2.29
N GLU A 309 19.29 -10.24 3.53
CA GLU A 309 18.15 -10.07 4.42
C GLU A 309 17.47 -8.75 4.07
N VAL A 310 16.17 -8.82 3.78
CA VAL A 310 15.35 -7.65 3.47
C VAL A 310 14.14 -7.60 4.39
N ALA A 311 13.74 -6.39 4.76
CA ALA A 311 12.44 -6.17 5.34
C ALA A 311 11.38 -5.99 4.25
N TYR A 312 10.25 -6.67 4.40
CA TYR A 312 9.07 -6.51 3.56
C TYR A 312 7.82 -6.34 4.43
N ASP A 313 6.80 -5.70 3.85
CA ASP A 313 5.57 -5.35 4.56
C ASP A 313 4.49 -6.42 4.34
N HIS A 314 4.26 -6.80 3.08
CA HIS A 314 3.14 -7.66 2.70
C HIS A 314 3.43 -8.40 1.38
N MET A 315 2.87 -9.60 1.26
CA MET A 315 2.89 -10.40 0.03
C MET A 315 1.67 -10.07 -0.84
N GLN A 316 1.85 -10.02 -2.15
CA GLN A 316 0.79 -9.88 -3.15
C GLN A 316 0.89 -11.10 -4.07
N GLY A 317 0.11 -12.14 -3.75
CA GLY A 317 0.31 -13.47 -4.32
C GLY A 317 1.67 -14.03 -3.90
N ASP A 318 2.54 -14.29 -4.87
CA ASP A 318 3.87 -14.90 -4.70
C ASP A 318 5.02 -13.88 -4.59
N ARG A 319 4.74 -12.58 -4.50
CA ARG A 319 5.78 -11.53 -4.47
C ARG A 319 5.55 -10.48 -3.40
N PHE A 320 6.58 -9.71 -3.05
CA PHE A 320 6.43 -8.51 -2.23
C PHE A 320 5.60 -7.45 -2.95
N ARG A 321 4.58 -6.93 -2.26
CA ARG A 321 3.75 -5.84 -2.81
C ARG A 321 4.55 -4.56 -3.01
N HIS A 322 5.40 -4.24 -2.03
CA HIS A 322 6.19 -3.02 -2.00
C HIS A 322 7.68 -3.32 -2.16
N THR A 323 8.44 -2.28 -2.52
CA THR A 323 9.90 -2.36 -2.53
C THR A 323 10.44 -2.71 -1.14
N ALA A 324 11.15 -3.83 -1.06
CA ALA A 324 11.77 -4.30 0.17
C ALA A 324 12.94 -3.41 0.60
N GLN A 325 13.22 -3.37 1.90
CA GLN A 325 14.27 -2.55 2.49
C GLN A 325 15.49 -3.40 2.83
N PHE A 326 16.67 -2.95 2.42
CA PHE A 326 17.92 -3.65 2.69
C PHE A 326 18.22 -3.65 4.18
N ARG A 327 18.48 -4.83 4.77
CA ARG A 327 19.02 -4.96 6.12
C ARG A 327 20.52 -5.18 6.08
N ARG A 328 20.92 -6.35 5.58
CA ARG A 328 22.30 -6.81 5.61
C ARG A 328 22.52 -7.95 4.62
N TRP A 329 23.77 -8.16 4.25
CA TRP A 329 24.18 -9.36 3.51
C TRP A 329 24.29 -10.55 4.47
N ARG A 330 23.75 -11.71 4.07
CA ARG A 330 23.79 -12.96 4.84
C ARG A 330 24.84 -13.90 4.27
N LYS A 331 26.09 -13.63 4.63
CA LYS A 331 27.25 -14.46 4.22
C LYS A 331 27.23 -15.86 4.85
N ASP A 332 26.39 -16.03 5.88
CA ASP A 332 26.15 -17.24 6.64
C ASP A 332 25.09 -18.17 6.01
N LYS A 333 24.33 -17.70 5.01
CA LYS A 333 23.26 -18.50 4.38
C LYS A 333 23.61 -18.91 2.95
N LYS A 334 23.13 -20.09 2.57
CA LYS A 334 23.18 -20.56 1.18
C LYS A 334 21.98 -20.02 0.41
N PRO A 335 22.14 -19.68 -0.89
CA PRO A 335 21.00 -19.28 -1.73
C PRO A 335 19.86 -20.30 -1.74
N SER A 336 20.16 -21.60 -1.73
CA SER A 336 19.18 -22.69 -1.69
C SER A 336 18.25 -22.66 -0.46
N ASP A 337 18.68 -22.00 0.63
CA ASP A 337 17.90 -21.92 1.88
C ASP A 337 16.89 -20.76 1.84
N CYS A 338 16.93 -19.94 0.78
CA CYS A 338 16.01 -18.82 0.58
C CYS A 338 14.74 -19.32 -0.11
N THR A 339 13.85 -19.95 0.64
CA THR A 339 12.61 -20.55 0.11
C THR A 339 11.36 -19.79 0.55
N TYR A 340 10.20 -20.08 -0.05
CA TYR A 340 8.91 -19.51 0.39
C TYR A 340 8.51 -19.94 1.81
N ALA A 341 9.05 -21.04 2.34
CA ALA A 341 8.71 -21.54 3.68
C ALA A 341 9.10 -20.58 4.82
N GLN A 342 9.99 -19.62 4.56
CA GLN A 342 10.35 -18.58 5.53
C GLN A 342 9.31 -17.46 5.60
N LEU A 343 8.42 -17.36 4.60
CA LEU A 343 7.40 -16.34 4.57
C LEU A 343 6.26 -16.77 5.50
N GLU A 344 6.09 -16.02 6.58
CA GLU A 344 4.94 -16.20 7.45
C GLU A 344 3.67 -15.84 6.65
N VAL A 345 2.72 -16.76 6.53
CA VAL A 345 1.38 -16.47 5.99
C VAL A 345 0.45 -16.47 7.19
N VAL A 346 0.08 -15.29 7.68
CA VAL A 346 -0.89 -15.16 8.76
C VAL A 346 -2.27 -15.36 8.14
N PRO A 347 -3.03 -16.39 8.56
CA PRO A 347 -4.36 -16.61 8.04
C PRO A 347 -5.26 -15.41 8.36
N PRO A 348 -6.16 -15.03 7.44
CA PRO A 348 -7.11 -13.95 7.69
C PRO A 348 -7.99 -14.28 8.89
N GLN A 349 -7.88 -13.50 9.97
CA GLN A 349 -8.85 -13.56 11.06
C GLN A 349 -9.83 -12.39 10.96
N GLU A 350 -11.09 -12.74 10.67
CA GLU A 350 -12.35 -12.00 10.85
C GLU A 350 -12.37 -10.46 10.66
N LEU A 351 -12.42 -9.96 9.42
CA LEU A 351 -12.93 -8.61 9.14
C LEU A 351 -14.45 -8.44 9.39
N THR A 352 -15.17 -9.54 9.61
CA THR A 352 -16.63 -9.60 9.77
C THR A 352 -17.15 -8.70 10.90
N ALA A 353 -16.34 -8.44 11.92
CA ALA A 353 -16.69 -7.54 13.03
C ALA A 353 -16.76 -6.07 12.62
N ILE A 354 -16.06 -5.67 11.54
CA ILE A 354 -16.01 -4.29 11.06
C ILE A 354 -16.91 -4.08 9.83
N PHE A 355 -17.04 -5.11 8.98
CA PHE A 355 -18.04 -5.16 7.92
C PHE A 355 -19.17 -6.12 8.32
N PRO A 356 -20.15 -5.70 9.13
CA PRO A 356 -21.35 -6.51 9.30
C PRO A 356 -21.96 -6.70 7.92
N GLN A 357 -21.98 -7.95 7.43
CA GLN A 357 -22.67 -8.28 6.19
C GLN A 357 -24.13 -7.83 6.37
N GLY A 358 -24.56 -6.93 5.48
CA GLY A 358 -25.98 -6.61 5.35
C GLY A 358 -26.72 -7.93 5.15
N ARG A 359 -27.68 -8.20 6.03
CA ARG A 359 -28.60 -9.34 5.90
C ARG A 359 -29.41 -9.23 4.62
#